data_AF-A0AAJ1EZ99-F1
#
_entry.id   AF-A0AAJ1EZ99-F1
#
_cell.length_a   1.000
_cell.length_b   1.000
_cell.length_c   1.000
_cell.angle_alpha   90.00
_cell.angle_beta   90.00
_cell.angle_gamma   90.00
#
_symmetry.space_group_name_H-M   'P 1'
#
loop_
_entity.id
_entity.type
_entity.pdbx_description
1 polymer ?
#
loop_
_entity_poly.entity_id
_entity_poly.type
_entity_poly.pdbx_seq_one_letter_code
_entity_poly.pdbx_strand_id
1 'polypeptide(L)'
;MGKRKITCDNGSCKHHTRGGCDTCIKIDSSGKCKSFEKGFAYYFHIVWDALGNKNFIDMVEIQTNPELRTGLYYVMDCYNLGFSEMEWGTCRMIMLKDGKNGKGLKYEEIIERELNEEKFRKNFENFNNGIMPHMQCEKDTAERQEIESKEFGWLSPTGVFTESPFGTHEESAERICEEKGFVEEYWNWVEENGDNEINHLMRDFLSEVKGYCLIHNPTGCGGYIVTNMRNLTKKQKEFLYGYFMDMGDRFKAEQFIE
;
A
#
# COMPACT_ATOMS: atom_id res chain seq x y z
N MET A 1 22.02 49.61 -0.10
CA MET A 1 22.43 48.22 0.18
C MET A 1 22.46 47.46 -1.14
N GLY A 2 23.61 46.91 -1.54
CA GLY A 2 23.72 46.16 -2.80
C GLY A 2 22.83 44.92 -2.78
N LYS A 3 21.98 44.75 -3.81
CA LYS A 3 21.18 43.53 -3.99
C LYS A 3 22.14 42.34 -4.04
N ARG A 4 22.14 41.49 -3.02
CA ARG A 4 22.82 40.19 -3.10
C ARG A 4 22.15 39.41 -4.24
N LYS A 5 22.93 38.98 -5.23
CA LYS A 5 22.47 38.20 -6.40
C LYS A 5 22.18 36.75 -5.99
N ILE A 6 21.19 36.54 -5.13
CA ILE A 6 20.72 35.20 -4.77
C ILE A 6 19.42 34.99 -5.55
N THR A 7 19.47 34.08 -6.51
CA THR A 7 18.31 33.69 -7.32
C THR A 7 17.78 32.38 -6.77
N CYS A 8 16.47 32.32 -6.47
CA CYS A 8 15.80 31.06 -6.17
C CYS A 8 15.55 30.33 -7.50
N ASP A 9 16.01 29.10 -7.59
CA ASP A 9 15.76 28.15 -8.70
C ASP A 9 14.80 27.02 -8.28
N ASN A 10 14.38 27.00 -7.02
CA ASN A 10 13.50 25.98 -6.48
C ASN A 10 12.05 26.24 -6.91
N GLY A 11 11.64 25.64 -8.03
CA GLY A 11 10.27 25.71 -8.56
C GLY A 11 9.18 25.16 -7.63
N SER A 12 9.54 24.39 -6.58
CA SER A 12 8.61 23.94 -5.55
C SER A 12 8.35 24.99 -4.47
N CYS A 13 9.13 26.06 -4.42
CA CYS A 13 8.98 27.10 -3.41
C CYS A 13 7.84 28.05 -3.79
N LYS A 14 6.95 28.34 -2.84
CA LYS A 14 5.87 29.33 -2.98
C LYS A 14 6.38 30.73 -3.36
N HIS A 15 7.59 31.06 -2.91
CA HIS A 15 8.23 32.35 -3.17
C HIS A 15 9.00 32.40 -4.51
N HIS A 16 9.03 31.30 -5.26
CA HIS A 16 9.71 31.24 -6.54
C HIS A 16 8.91 31.97 -7.62
N THR A 17 9.58 32.86 -8.33
CA THR A 17 9.04 33.63 -9.45
C THR A 17 10.00 33.53 -10.63
N ARG A 18 9.55 33.87 -11.86
CA ARG A 18 10.43 33.92 -13.05
C ARG A 18 11.65 34.83 -12.88
N GLY A 19 11.63 35.76 -11.91
CA GLY A 19 12.73 36.67 -11.60
C GLY A 19 13.57 36.28 -10.36
N GLY A 20 13.34 35.11 -9.76
CA GLY A 20 14.03 34.64 -8.55
C GLY A 20 13.08 34.49 -7.37
N CYS A 21 13.34 35.18 -6.26
CA CYS A 21 12.58 35.05 -5.02
C CYS A 21 11.80 36.34 -4.70
N ASP A 22 10.52 36.22 -4.36
CA ASP A 22 9.68 37.37 -3.98
C ASP A 22 9.78 37.75 -2.48
N THR A 23 10.46 36.92 -1.68
CA THR A 23 10.64 37.13 -0.24
C THR A 23 12.09 37.45 0.13
N CYS A 24 12.28 37.97 1.33
CA CYS A 24 13.60 38.12 1.91
C CYS A 24 14.14 36.75 2.36
N ILE A 25 15.14 36.25 1.63
CA ILE A 25 15.77 34.95 1.90
C ILE A 25 16.55 35.01 3.22
N LYS A 26 16.23 34.10 4.14
CA LYS A 26 17.03 33.79 5.34
C LYS A 26 17.84 32.53 5.05
N ILE A 27 19.15 32.58 5.27
CA ILE A 27 20.06 31.46 5.05
C ILE A 27 20.67 31.07 6.40
N ASP A 28 20.70 29.78 6.70
CA ASP A 28 21.35 29.28 7.92
C ASP A 28 22.87 29.12 7.78
N SER A 29 23.53 28.73 8.87
CA SER A 29 24.97 28.52 8.88
C SER A 29 25.46 27.40 7.94
N SER A 30 24.56 26.53 7.47
CA SER A 30 24.88 25.49 6.48
C SER A 30 24.64 25.93 5.04
N GLY A 31 24.20 27.18 4.82
CA GLY A 31 23.90 27.68 3.48
C GLY A 31 22.49 27.32 2.98
N LYS A 32 21.62 26.74 3.80
CA LYS A 32 20.26 26.36 3.41
C LYS A 32 19.27 27.51 3.60
N CYS A 33 18.36 27.67 2.64
CA CYS A 33 17.26 28.62 2.73
C CYS A 33 16.26 28.21 3.80
N LYS A 34 16.01 29.08 4.79
CA LYS A 34 14.98 28.96 5.82
C LYS A 34 13.67 29.66 5.45
N SER A 35 13.65 30.41 4.36
CA SER A 35 12.43 31.04 3.82
C SER A 35 11.67 30.12 2.86
N PHE A 36 11.99 28.82 2.80
CA PHE A 36 11.27 27.89 1.94
C PHE A 36 9.86 27.63 2.50
N GLU A 37 8.86 27.90 1.66
CA GLU A 37 7.47 27.49 1.88
C GLU A 37 7.06 26.60 0.71
N LYS A 38 6.33 25.53 0.99
CA LYS A 38 5.82 24.61 -0.04
C LYS A 38 4.83 25.37 -0.92
N GLY A 39 5.15 25.49 -2.21
CA GLY A 39 4.24 25.99 -3.23
C GLY A 39 3.33 24.87 -3.77
N PHE A 40 2.37 25.23 -4.61
CA PHE A 40 1.48 24.23 -5.22
C PHE A 40 2.25 23.18 -6.05
N ALA A 41 3.25 23.62 -6.82
CA ALA A 41 4.10 22.74 -7.64
C ALA A 41 4.89 21.70 -6.83
N TYR A 42 5.18 21.98 -5.54
CA TYR A 42 5.84 21.01 -4.65
C TYR A 42 5.11 19.66 -4.63
N TYR A 43 3.78 19.70 -4.54
CA TYR A 43 2.97 18.49 -4.43
C TYR A 43 2.96 17.65 -5.71
N PHE A 44 3.19 18.26 -6.88
CA PHE A 44 3.41 17.52 -8.12
C PHE A 44 4.82 16.91 -8.13
N HIS A 45 5.84 17.70 -7.78
CA HIS A 45 7.22 17.23 -7.77
C HIS A 45 7.45 16.04 -6.84
N ILE A 46 6.88 16.02 -5.62
CA ILE A 46 7.03 14.86 -4.73
C ILE A 46 6.42 13.57 -5.30
N VAL A 47 5.37 13.67 -6.13
CA VAL A 47 4.79 12.50 -6.81
C VAL A 47 5.69 12.04 -7.94
N TRP A 48 6.25 12.99 -8.70
CA TRP A 48 7.22 12.67 -9.75
C TRP A 48 8.49 12.05 -9.19
N ASP A 49 8.97 12.52 -8.04
CA ASP A 49 10.12 11.94 -7.34
C ASP A 49 9.80 10.51 -6.83
N ALA A 50 8.59 10.30 -6.29
CA ALA A 50 8.14 8.99 -5.80
C ALA A 50 7.98 7.96 -6.94
N LEU A 51 7.40 8.40 -8.07
CA LEU A 51 7.32 7.58 -9.28
C LEU A 51 8.71 7.33 -9.86
N GLY A 52 9.54 8.36 -10.01
CA GLY A 52 10.86 8.25 -10.64
C GLY A 52 10.78 7.49 -11.97
N ASN A 53 11.47 6.36 -12.05
CA ASN A 53 11.45 5.45 -13.21
C ASN A 53 10.46 4.26 -13.04
N LYS A 54 9.58 4.30 -12.04
CA LYS A 54 8.61 3.26 -11.69
C LYS A 54 7.24 3.59 -12.27
N ASN A 55 6.39 2.57 -12.32
CA ASN A 55 4.96 2.68 -12.64
C ASN A 55 4.07 2.48 -11.41
N PHE A 56 4.63 2.47 -10.20
CA PHE A 56 3.90 2.29 -8.96
C PHE A 56 4.55 3.05 -7.81
N ILE A 57 3.77 3.31 -6.77
CA ILE A 57 4.21 3.89 -5.49
C ILE A 57 3.82 2.94 -4.37
N ASP A 58 4.73 2.68 -3.44
CA ASP A 58 4.48 1.82 -2.29
C ASP A 58 3.53 2.50 -1.28
N MET A 59 2.58 1.74 -0.73
CA MET A 59 1.60 2.26 0.22
C MET A 59 2.25 2.71 1.54
N VAL A 60 3.35 2.10 1.96
CA VAL A 60 4.14 2.55 3.12
C VAL A 60 4.71 3.94 2.86
N GLU A 61 5.18 4.23 1.65
CA GLU A 61 5.65 5.56 1.27
C GLU A 61 4.52 6.60 1.35
N ILE A 62 3.31 6.24 0.88
CA ILE A 62 2.12 7.10 0.96
C ILE A 62 1.68 7.33 2.40
N GLN A 63 1.72 6.30 3.25
CA GLN A 63 1.31 6.38 4.66
C GLN A 63 2.31 7.17 5.51
N THR A 64 3.60 6.99 5.26
CA THR A 64 4.67 7.68 6.01
C THR A 64 4.90 9.12 5.52
N ASN A 65 4.39 9.47 4.33
CA ASN A 65 4.45 10.81 3.78
C ASN A 65 3.04 11.37 3.46
N PRO A 66 2.38 12.05 4.43
CA PRO A 66 1.06 12.66 4.22
C PRO A 66 1.00 13.68 3.06
N GLU A 67 2.14 14.29 2.71
CA GLU A 67 2.22 15.24 1.60
C GLU A 67 2.14 14.52 0.27
N LEU A 68 2.75 13.34 0.15
CA LEU A 68 2.66 12.50 -1.05
C LEU A 68 1.22 12.11 -1.35
N ARG A 69 0.42 11.80 -0.31
CA ARG A 69 -1.02 11.55 -0.47
C ARG A 69 -1.76 12.78 -1.04
N THR A 70 -1.40 13.97 -0.58
CA THR A 70 -1.97 15.22 -1.13
C THR A 70 -1.54 15.44 -2.58
N GLY A 71 -0.26 15.20 -2.88
CA GLY A 71 0.26 15.28 -4.24
C GLY A 71 -0.43 14.31 -5.19
N LEU A 72 -0.63 13.07 -4.76
CA LEU A 72 -1.32 12.05 -5.54
C LEU A 72 -2.73 12.48 -5.91
N TYR A 73 -3.47 13.09 -4.97
CA TYR A 73 -4.78 13.66 -5.27
C TYR A 73 -4.70 14.70 -6.40
N TYR A 74 -3.79 15.67 -6.31
CA TYR A 74 -3.68 16.72 -7.32
C TYR A 74 -3.25 16.16 -8.68
N VAL A 75 -2.25 15.27 -8.72
CA VAL A 75 -1.80 14.63 -9.95
C VAL A 75 -2.93 13.83 -10.58
N MET A 76 -3.61 12.98 -9.80
CA MET A 76 -4.70 12.16 -10.34
C MET A 76 -5.86 13.01 -10.86
N ASP A 77 -6.26 14.05 -10.13
CA ASP A 77 -7.37 14.90 -10.55
C ASP A 77 -7.01 15.72 -11.80
N CYS A 78 -5.85 16.39 -11.80
CA CYS A 78 -5.42 17.26 -12.90
C CYS A 78 -5.09 16.49 -14.19
N TYR A 79 -4.62 15.24 -14.09
CA TYR A 79 -4.33 14.40 -15.27
C TYR A 79 -5.44 13.40 -15.60
N ASN A 80 -6.57 13.44 -14.87
CA ASN A 80 -7.70 12.51 -14.99
C ASN A 80 -7.29 11.04 -14.89
N LEU A 81 -6.41 10.74 -13.95
CA LEU A 81 -5.91 9.40 -13.71
C LEU A 81 -6.84 8.65 -12.76
N GLY A 82 -6.96 7.35 -12.99
CA GLY A 82 -7.39 6.42 -11.95
C GLY A 82 -6.19 5.76 -11.30
N PHE A 83 -6.47 4.79 -10.44
CA PHE A 83 -5.45 3.93 -9.89
C PHE A 83 -5.98 2.51 -9.70
N SER A 84 -5.06 1.56 -9.59
CA SER A 84 -5.33 0.24 -9.03
C SER A 84 -4.39 -0.03 -7.88
N GLU A 85 -4.91 -0.67 -6.86
CA GLU A 85 -4.09 -1.29 -5.82
C GLU A 85 -3.60 -2.64 -6.32
N MET A 86 -2.36 -2.97 -5.99
CA MET A 86 -1.72 -4.25 -6.28
C MET A 86 -1.05 -4.73 -5.00
N GLU A 87 -1.03 -6.04 -4.79
CA GLU A 87 -0.35 -6.66 -3.66
C GLU A 87 0.67 -7.68 -4.17
N TRP A 88 1.88 -7.64 -3.61
CA TRP A 88 2.91 -8.65 -3.83
C TRP A 88 3.53 -9.02 -2.48
N GLY A 89 3.19 -10.21 -1.99
CA GLY A 89 3.52 -10.59 -0.61
C GLY A 89 2.88 -9.64 0.39
N THR A 90 3.69 -9.04 1.26
CA THR A 90 3.24 -8.03 2.25
C THR A 90 3.24 -6.60 1.71
N CYS A 91 3.79 -6.38 0.51
CA CYS A 91 3.88 -5.07 -0.12
C CYS A 91 2.57 -4.71 -0.81
N ARG A 92 2.11 -3.47 -0.57
CA ARG A 92 0.99 -2.87 -1.31
C ARG A 92 1.48 -1.72 -2.13
N MET A 93 1.03 -1.67 -3.37
CA MET A 93 1.48 -0.68 -4.33
C MET A 93 0.28 -0.08 -5.05
N ILE A 94 0.34 1.22 -5.30
CA ILE A 94 -0.63 1.94 -6.12
C ILE A 94 0.00 2.15 -7.50
N MET A 95 -0.68 1.66 -8.53
CA MET A 95 -0.34 1.95 -9.93
C MET A 95 -1.33 2.95 -10.50
N LEU A 96 -0.82 4.05 -11.07
CA LEU A 96 -1.64 5.06 -11.73
C LEU A 96 -2.08 4.58 -13.12
N LYS A 97 -3.31 4.93 -13.51
CA LYS A 97 -3.96 4.39 -14.71
C LYS A 97 -4.58 5.48 -15.56
N ASP A 98 -4.75 5.16 -16.84
CA ASP A 98 -5.53 5.99 -17.77
C ASP A 98 -7.03 5.96 -17.40
N GLY A 99 -7.48 6.97 -16.66
CA GLY A 99 -8.79 6.96 -16.04
C GLY A 99 -9.02 5.75 -15.12
N LYS A 100 -10.28 5.50 -14.77
CA LYS A 100 -10.64 4.48 -13.77
C LYS A 100 -10.28 3.04 -14.19
N ASN A 101 -10.50 2.71 -15.47
CA ASN A 101 -10.44 1.34 -15.98
C ASN A 101 -9.37 1.11 -17.05
N GLY A 102 -8.55 2.11 -17.40
CA GLY A 102 -7.57 1.98 -18.48
C GLY A 102 -6.34 1.16 -18.11
N LYS A 103 -5.27 1.28 -18.89
CA LYS A 103 -3.99 0.62 -18.61
C LYS A 103 -3.20 1.38 -17.53
N GLY A 104 -2.29 0.70 -16.85
CA GLY A 104 -1.28 1.35 -16.02
C GLY A 104 -0.37 2.25 -16.86
N LEU A 105 0.04 3.38 -16.31
CA LEU A 105 0.88 4.37 -16.97
C LEU A 105 2.22 4.50 -16.24
N LYS A 106 3.29 4.69 -17.01
CA LYS A 106 4.59 5.15 -16.50
C LYS A 106 4.60 6.67 -16.33
N TYR A 107 5.59 7.17 -15.61
CA TYR A 107 5.82 8.60 -15.42
C TYR A 107 5.81 9.37 -16.75
N GLU A 108 6.55 8.90 -17.76
CA GLU A 108 6.69 9.57 -19.06
C GLU A 108 5.32 9.67 -19.76
N GLU A 109 4.55 8.58 -19.74
CA GLU A 109 3.21 8.53 -20.32
C GLU A 109 2.22 9.45 -19.60
N ILE A 110 2.45 9.78 -18.32
CA ILE A 110 1.60 10.71 -17.58
C ILE A 110 1.93 12.16 -17.95
N ILE A 111 3.21 12.53 -17.97
CA ILE A 111 3.62 13.91 -18.23
C ILE A 111 3.44 14.34 -19.70
N GLU A 112 3.39 13.38 -20.63
CA GLU A 112 3.05 13.64 -22.04
C GLU A 112 1.56 13.98 -22.24
N ARG A 113 0.71 13.71 -21.26
CA ARG A 113 -0.73 13.99 -21.35
C ARG A 113 -1.03 15.46 -21.11
N GLU A 114 -2.12 15.90 -21.73
CA GLU A 114 -2.66 17.22 -21.49
C GLU A 114 -3.22 17.31 -20.06
N LEU A 115 -2.73 18.31 -19.34
CA LEU A 115 -3.19 18.64 -18.01
C LEU A 115 -4.54 19.36 -18.11
N ASN A 116 -5.52 18.92 -17.31
CA ASN A 116 -6.83 19.56 -17.26
C ASN A 116 -6.71 20.92 -16.56
N GLU A 117 -6.65 21.98 -17.35
CA GLU A 117 -6.44 23.34 -16.87
C GLU A 117 -7.53 23.83 -15.91
N GLU A 118 -8.79 23.41 -16.12
CA GLU A 118 -9.91 23.79 -15.25
C GLU A 118 -9.72 23.23 -13.84
N LYS A 119 -9.41 21.94 -13.75
CA LYS A 119 -9.14 21.26 -12.47
C LYS A 119 -7.88 21.78 -11.81
N PHE A 120 -6.82 22.02 -12.59
CA PHE A 120 -5.59 22.61 -12.09
C PHE A 120 -5.85 24.00 -11.49
N ARG A 121 -6.54 24.88 -12.21
CA ARG A 121 -6.86 26.24 -11.73
C ARG A 121 -7.68 26.18 -10.45
N LYS A 122 -8.71 25.31 -10.41
CA LYS A 122 -9.53 25.10 -9.21
C LYS A 122 -8.69 24.63 -8.02
N ASN A 123 -7.83 23.63 -8.21
CA ASN A 123 -6.97 23.10 -7.16
C ASN A 123 -5.93 24.13 -6.69
N PHE A 124 -5.40 24.95 -7.61
CA PHE A 124 -4.49 26.04 -7.30
C PHE A 124 -5.17 27.16 -6.49
N GLU A 125 -6.39 27.55 -6.86
CA GLU A 125 -7.19 28.52 -6.11
C GLU A 125 -7.51 28.00 -4.70
N ASN A 126 -7.92 26.74 -4.59
CA ASN A 126 -8.16 26.08 -3.30
C ASN A 126 -6.88 26.10 -2.43
N PHE A 127 -5.74 25.73 -3.00
CA PHE A 127 -4.45 25.76 -2.31
C PHE A 127 -4.11 27.16 -1.78
N ASN A 128 -4.27 28.21 -2.60
CA ASN A 128 -4.00 29.59 -2.18
C ASN A 128 -4.95 30.07 -1.06
N ASN A 129 -6.17 29.53 -1.01
CA ASN A 129 -7.15 29.78 0.04
C ASN A 129 -6.95 28.89 1.28
N GLY A 130 -5.91 28.03 1.31
CA GLY A 130 -5.64 27.10 2.40
C GLY A 130 -6.56 25.87 2.45
N ILE A 131 -7.32 25.62 1.38
CA ILE A 131 -8.23 24.47 1.27
C ILE A 131 -7.44 23.30 0.67
N MET A 132 -7.07 22.35 1.53
CA MET A 132 -6.31 21.18 1.15
C MET A 132 -7.22 19.95 0.92
N PRO A 133 -6.85 19.03 0.01
CA PRO A 133 -7.65 17.83 -0.31
C PRO A 133 -8.03 16.98 0.90
N HIS A 134 -7.15 16.85 1.90
CA HIS A 134 -7.43 16.06 3.11
C HIS A 134 -8.63 16.61 3.91
N MET A 135 -8.85 17.93 3.92
CA MET A 135 -9.99 18.56 4.62
C MET A 135 -11.33 18.33 3.90
N GLN A 136 -11.31 18.04 2.60
CA GLN A 136 -12.50 17.64 1.85
C GLN A 136 -12.73 16.12 1.97
N CYS A 137 -11.65 15.34 1.96
CA CYS A 137 -11.71 13.89 2.11
C CYS A 137 -12.20 13.47 3.51
N GLU A 138 -11.86 14.20 4.59
CA GLU A 138 -12.36 13.95 5.96
C GLU A 138 -13.89 14.02 6.10
N LYS A 139 -14.57 14.80 5.25
CA LYS A 139 -16.05 14.81 5.20
C LYS A 139 -16.64 13.57 4.52
N ASP A 140 -15.88 12.94 3.62
CA ASP A 140 -16.27 11.73 2.89
C ASP A 140 -15.69 10.44 3.52
N THR A 141 -14.69 10.55 4.41
CA THR A 141 -13.99 9.42 5.05
C THR A 141 -14.45 9.09 6.46
N ALA A 142 -15.50 9.73 6.96
CA ALA A 142 -16.16 9.34 8.22
C ALA A 142 -16.69 7.88 8.22
N GLU A 143 -16.64 7.17 7.08
CA GLU A 143 -16.97 5.75 6.94
C GLU A 143 -15.76 4.80 6.77
N ARG A 144 -14.51 5.28 6.70
CA ARG A 144 -13.35 4.37 6.68
C ARG A 144 -12.96 4.02 8.13
N GLN A 145 -13.36 2.83 8.56
CA GLN A 145 -12.85 2.20 9.79
C GLN A 145 -11.31 2.18 9.76
N GLU A 146 -10.68 2.49 10.89
CA GLU A 146 -9.24 2.24 11.06
C GLU A 146 -8.96 0.76 10.75
N ILE A 147 -7.83 0.48 10.11
CA ILE A 147 -7.47 -0.90 9.82
C ILE A 147 -7.14 -1.58 11.15
N GLU A 148 -8.07 -2.40 11.63
CA GLU A 148 -7.87 -3.19 12.84
C GLU A 148 -6.93 -4.37 12.54
N SER A 149 -5.92 -4.55 13.38
CA SER A 149 -5.09 -5.75 13.32
C SER A 149 -5.87 -6.91 13.92
N LYS A 150 -5.93 -8.02 13.18
CA LYS A 150 -6.50 -9.30 13.63
C LYS A 150 -5.43 -10.39 13.78
N GLU A 151 -5.80 -11.46 14.45
CA GLU A 151 -4.94 -12.57 14.81
C GLU A 151 -4.45 -13.37 13.59
N PHE A 152 -3.19 -13.79 13.58
CA PHE A 152 -2.69 -14.73 12.57
C PHE A 152 -3.18 -16.15 12.88
N GLY A 153 -3.19 -17.04 11.88
CA GLY A 153 -3.67 -18.40 12.12
C GLY A 153 -3.90 -19.27 10.90
N TRP A 154 -4.25 -20.51 11.17
CA TRP A 154 -4.59 -21.53 10.18
C TRP A 154 -6.09 -21.57 9.92
N LEU A 155 -6.47 -21.61 8.66
CA LEU A 155 -7.86 -21.72 8.24
C LEU A 155 -8.10 -23.06 7.54
N SER A 156 -8.94 -23.89 8.15
CA SER A 156 -9.29 -25.21 7.62
C SER A 156 -10.08 -25.12 6.31
N PRO A 157 -10.09 -26.20 5.50
CA PRO A 157 -10.96 -26.29 4.31
C PRO A 157 -12.45 -26.09 4.61
N THR A 158 -12.88 -26.33 5.85
CA THR A 158 -14.28 -26.15 6.29
C THR A 158 -14.57 -24.73 6.78
N GLY A 159 -13.57 -23.83 6.79
CA GLY A 159 -13.71 -22.44 7.23
C GLY A 159 -13.55 -22.24 8.74
N VAL A 160 -12.97 -23.21 9.46
CA VAL A 160 -12.67 -23.08 10.89
C VAL A 160 -11.29 -22.45 11.05
N PHE A 161 -11.25 -21.29 11.69
CA PHE A 161 -10.01 -20.57 11.97
C PHE A 161 -9.42 -20.98 13.32
N THR A 162 -8.12 -21.23 13.34
CA THR A 162 -7.34 -21.55 14.53
C THR A 162 -6.21 -20.55 14.65
N GLU A 163 -6.28 -19.71 15.68
CA GLU A 163 -5.26 -18.69 15.95
C GLU A 163 -3.87 -19.31 16.13
N SER A 164 -2.87 -18.68 15.54
CA SER A 164 -1.47 -18.99 15.66
C SER A 164 -0.68 -17.70 15.77
N PRO A 165 -0.12 -17.38 16.94
CA PRO A 165 0.73 -16.21 17.11
C PRO A 165 1.87 -16.12 16.08
N PHE A 166 2.35 -14.91 15.87
CA PHE A 166 3.47 -14.67 14.97
C PHE A 166 4.69 -15.53 15.34
N GLY A 167 5.24 -16.24 14.35
CA GLY A 167 6.40 -17.10 14.53
C GLY A 167 6.10 -18.50 15.05
N THR A 168 4.84 -18.81 15.42
CA THR A 168 4.48 -20.13 16.00
C THR A 168 3.75 -21.05 15.01
N HIS A 169 3.95 -20.84 13.71
CA HIS A 169 3.16 -21.53 12.69
C HIS A 169 3.36 -23.05 12.72
N GLU A 170 4.58 -23.52 13.01
CA GLU A 170 4.86 -24.96 13.12
C GLU A 170 4.25 -25.56 14.38
N GLU A 171 4.48 -24.97 15.56
CA GLU A 171 3.92 -25.52 16.80
C GLU A 171 2.39 -25.52 16.78
N SER A 172 1.77 -24.54 16.11
CA SER A 172 0.31 -24.54 15.91
C SER A 172 -0.16 -25.62 14.92
N ALA A 173 0.63 -25.92 13.89
CA ALA A 173 0.31 -26.98 12.95
C ALA A 173 0.41 -28.35 13.62
N GLU A 174 1.43 -28.56 14.46
CA GLU A 174 1.57 -29.75 15.29
C GLU A 174 0.34 -29.97 16.17
N ARG A 175 -0.08 -28.94 16.93
CA ARG A 175 -1.30 -29.04 17.75
C ARG A 175 -2.55 -29.37 16.94
N ILE A 176 -2.72 -28.75 15.77
CA ILE A 176 -3.88 -29.05 14.90
C ILE A 176 -3.83 -30.51 14.44
N CYS A 177 -2.66 -31.02 14.05
CA CYS A 177 -2.49 -32.42 13.65
C CYS A 177 -2.81 -33.38 14.79
N GLU A 178 -2.38 -33.08 16.02
CA GLU A 178 -2.72 -33.87 17.21
C GLU A 178 -4.22 -33.85 17.51
N GLU A 179 -4.82 -32.66 17.59
CA GLU A 179 -6.24 -32.48 17.93
C GLU A 179 -7.19 -33.09 16.88
N LYS A 180 -6.80 -33.08 15.61
CA LYS A 180 -7.59 -33.64 14.51
C LYS A 180 -7.29 -35.13 14.25
N GLY A 181 -6.31 -35.70 14.96
CA GLY A 181 -5.90 -37.09 14.77
C GLY A 181 -5.22 -37.36 13.42
N PHE A 182 -4.50 -36.38 12.87
CA PHE A 182 -3.79 -36.50 11.60
C PHE A 182 -2.36 -37.04 11.74
N VAL A 183 -1.90 -37.32 12.95
CA VAL A 183 -0.49 -37.70 13.23
C VAL A 183 -0.05 -38.94 12.44
N GLU A 184 -0.87 -39.97 12.37
CA GLU A 184 -0.55 -41.19 11.60
C GLU A 184 -0.50 -40.91 10.09
N GLU A 185 -1.48 -40.16 9.56
CA GLU A 185 -1.53 -39.76 8.15
C GLU A 185 -0.31 -38.89 7.78
N TYR A 186 0.13 -38.02 8.69
CA TYR A 186 1.35 -37.25 8.53
C TYR A 186 2.58 -38.16 8.41
N TRP A 187 2.80 -39.10 9.34
CA TRP A 187 3.96 -39.98 9.28
C TRP A 187 3.98 -40.87 8.02
N ASN A 188 2.82 -41.36 7.59
CA ASN A 188 2.71 -42.08 6.31
C ASN A 188 3.07 -41.17 5.14
N TRP A 189 2.60 -39.92 5.13
CA TRP A 189 2.97 -38.94 4.12
C TRP A 189 4.48 -38.65 4.13
N VAL A 190 5.12 -38.54 5.30
CA VAL A 190 6.57 -38.37 5.39
C VAL A 190 7.31 -39.58 4.82
N GLU A 191 6.88 -40.81 5.14
CA GLU A 191 7.50 -42.05 4.64
C GLU A 191 7.38 -42.16 3.11
N GLU A 192 6.23 -41.80 2.54
CA GLU A 192 6.00 -41.85 1.09
C GLU A 192 6.79 -40.79 0.30
N ASN A 193 7.20 -39.68 0.95
CA ASN A 193 7.82 -38.53 0.27
C ASN A 193 9.29 -38.29 0.71
N GLY A 194 9.80 -39.04 1.68
CA GLY A 194 11.00 -38.74 2.46
C GLY A 194 12.34 -39.20 1.88
N ASP A 195 12.67 -38.75 0.67
CA ASP A 195 14.02 -38.96 0.08
C ASP A 195 14.87 -37.67 -0.01
N ASN A 196 14.46 -36.55 0.61
CA ASN A 196 15.31 -35.34 0.70
C ASN A 196 15.23 -34.67 2.09
N GLU A 197 16.38 -34.61 2.74
CA GLU A 197 16.67 -34.35 4.17
C GLU A 197 16.19 -33.02 4.79
N ILE A 198 15.37 -32.21 4.14
CA ILE A 198 14.89 -30.93 4.68
C ILE A 198 13.51 -30.67 4.06
N ASN A 199 12.46 -30.41 4.86
CA ASN A 199 11.11 -29.90 4.46
C ASN A 199 9.89 -30.86 4.53
N HIS A 200 9.74 -31.69 5.56
CA HIS A 200 8.44 -32.35 5.82
C HIS A 200 7.87 -31.95 7.18
N LEU A 201 7.65 -30.64 7.37
CA LEU A 201 7.08 -30.12 8.61
C LEU A 201 5.56 -30.34 8.65
N MET A 202 4.95 -30.33 9.83
CA MET A 202 3.50 -30.52 9.94
C MET A 202 2.72 -29.36 9.31
N ARG A 203 3.29 -28.15 9.28
CA ARG A 203 2.72 -27.03 8.51
C ARG A 203 2.62 -27.32 7.01
N ASP A 204 3.61 -28.02 6.46
CA ASP A 204 3.68 -28.33 5.03
C ASP A 204 2.60 -29.38 4.73
N PHE A 205 2.51 -30.42 5.56
CA PHE A 205 1.44 -31.41 5.50
C PHE A 205 0.02 -30.79 5.61
N LEU A 206 -0.21 -29.88 6.55
CA LEU A 206 -1.51 -29.21 6.68
C LEU A 206 -1.89 -28.44 5.41
N SER A 207 -0.94 -27.74 4.80
CA SER A 207 -1.23 -26.96 3.60
C SER A 207 -1.34 -27.82 2.35
N GLU A 208 -0.38 -28.72 2.12
CA GLU A 208 -0.25 -29.52 0.91
C GLU A 208 -1.19 -30.71 0.86
N VAL A 209 -1.47 -31.35 2.00
CA VAL A 209 -2.28 -32.57 2.08
C VAL A 209 -3.68 -32.25 2.57
N LYS A 210 -3.79 -31.53 3.70
CA LYS A 210 -5.08 -31.25 4.32
C LYS A 210 -5.78 -30.00 3.74
N GLY A 211 -5.09 -29.20 2.93
CA GLY A 211 -5.68 -28.03 2.26
C GLY A 211 -5.95 -26.83 3.16
N TYR A 212 -5.28 -26.74 4.31
CA TYR A 212 -5.34 -25.57 5.16
C TYR A 212 -4.59 -24.40 4.48
N CYS A 213 -5.07 -23.18 4.71
CA CYS A 213 -4.31 -21.98 4.37
C CYS A 213 -3.88 -21.23 5.62
N LEU A 214 -2.78 -20.48 5.51
CA LEU A 214 -2.18 -19.74 6.61
C LEU A 214 -2.37 -18.25 6.37
N ILE A 215 -2.94 -17.55 7.35
CA ILE A 215 -3.02 -16.08 7.41
C ILE A 215 -1.87 -15.61 8.29
N HIS A 216 -0.87 -14.92 7.74
CA HIS A 216 0.31 -14.49 8.49
C HIS A 216 0.95 -13.19 7.96
N ASN A 217 2.01 -12.71 8.60
CA ASN A 217 2.87 -11.64 8.09
C ASN A 217 4.34 -11.99 8.41
N PRO A 218 5.08 -12.71 7.53
CA PRO A 218 6.40 -13.25 7.84
C PRO A 218 7.47 -12.16 8.05
N THR A 219 7.25 -10.96 7.52
CA THR A 219 8.18 -9.84 7.63
C THR A 219 7.95 -8.99 8.88
N GLY A 220 6.82 -9.15 9.57
CA GLY A 220 6.42 -8.33 10.73
C GLY A 220 6.14 -6.86 10.40
N CYS A 221 6.40 -6.44 9.17
CA CYS A 221 6.09 -5.14 8.58
C CYS A 221 5.23 -5.34 7.32
N GLY A 222 4.29 -4.43 7.09
CA GLY A 222 3.37 -4.51 5.93
C GLY A 222 2.05 -5.24 6.23
N GLY A 223 1.39 -5.70 5.17
CA GLY A 223 0.06 -6.32 5.22
C GLY A 223 0.05 -7.81 5.60
N TYR A 224 -1.14 -8.41 5.55
CA TYR A 224 -1.35 -9.83 5.76
C TYR A 224 -1.11 -10.60 4.46
N ILE A 225 -0.59 -11.82 4.54
CA ILE A 225 -0.51 -12.77 3.43
C ILE A 225 -1.44 -13.94 3.75
N VAL A 226 -2.09 -14.47 2.71
CA VAL A 226 -2.77 -15.76 2.75
C VAL A 226 -1.95 -16.73 1.93
N THR A 227 -1.31 -17.70 2.57
CA THR A 227 -0.51 -18.74 1.92
C THR A 227 -1.34 -20.02 1.81
N ASN A 228 -1.47 -20.56 0.60
CA ASN A 228 -2.20 -21.79 0.33
C ASN A 228 -1.49 -22.62 -0.76
N MET A 229 -1.31 -23.91 -0.50
CA MET A 229 -0.73 -24.85 -1.48
C MET A 229 -1.81 -25.55 -2.34
N ARG A 230 -3.06 -25.52 -1.88
CA ARG A 230 -4.25 -25.99 -2.63
C ARG A 230 -5.20 -24.84 -2.95
N ASN A 231 -6.07 -25.03 -3.95
CA ASN A 231 -7.14 -24.08 -4.23
C ASN A 231 -8.03 -23.90 -2.99
N LEU A 232 -8.29 -22.65 -2.64
CA LEU A 232 -9.16 -22.31 -1.51
C LEU A 232 -10.60 -22.80 -1.76
N THR A 233 -11.18 -23.43 -0.74
CA THR A 233 -12.59 -23.83 -0.78
C THR A 233 -13.51 -22.61 -0.72
N LYS A 234 -14.78 -22.79 -1.09
CA LYS A 234 -15.81 -21.75 -0.91
C LYS A 234 -15.89 -21.27 0.54
N LYS A 235 -15.77 -22.18 1.51
CA LYS A 235 -15.83 -21.84 2.94
C LYS A 235 -14.62 -21.04 3.40
N GLN A 236 -13.43 -21.35 2.89
CA GLN A 236 -12.23 -20.55 3.14
C GLN A 236 -12.38 -19.15 2.55
N LYS A 237 -12.85 -19.03 1.30
CA LYS A 237 -13.09 -17.74 0.63
C LYS A 237 -14.13 -16.89 1.37
N GLU A 238 -15.26 -17.48 1.77
CA GLU A 238 -16.30 -16.81 2.57
C GLU A 238 -15.72 -16.28 3.90
N PHE A 239 -14.92 -17.09 4.60
CA PHE A 239 -14.25 -16.66 5.83
C PHE A 239 -13.27 -15.52 5.57
N LEU A 240 -12.37 -15.66 4.59
CA LEU A 240 -11.34 -14.67 4.27
C LEU A 240 -11.94 -13.33 3.85
N TYR A 241 -13.03 -13.36 3.08
CA TYR A 241 -13.78 -12.15 2.72
C TYR A 241 -14.25 -11.42 3.99
N GLY A 242 -14.98 -12.10 4.87
CA GLY A 242 -15.45 -11.49 6.13
C GLY A 242 -14.30 -11.03 7.02
N TYR A 243 -13.27 -11.86 7.15
CA TYR A 243 -12.08 -11.58 7.95
C TYR A 243 -11.41 -10.26 7.56
N PHE A 244 -11.16 -10.03 6.27
CA PHE A 244 -10.54 -8.79 5.79
C PHE A 244 -11.52 -7.61 5.69
N MET A 245 -12.82 -7.85 5.45
CA MET A 245 -13.83 -6.79 5.51
C MET A 245 -13.93 -6.19 6.91
N ASP A 246 -13.97 -7.03 7.94
CA ASP A 246 -14.01 -6.61 9.34
C ASP A 246 -12.76 -5.83 9.75
N MET A 247 -11.60 -6.12 9.14
CA MET A 247 -10.38 -5.34 9.33
C MET A 247 -10.41 -3.97 8.62
N GLY A 248 -11.47 -3.66 7.87
CA GLY A 248 -11.52 -2.49 6.99
C GLY A 248 -10.67 -2.64 5.71
N ASP A 249 -10.14 -3.82 5.44
CA ASP A 249 -9.26 -4.13 4.32
C ASP A 249 -10.04 -4.66 3.10
N ARG A 250 -10.88 -3.78 2.56
CA ARG A 250 -11.78 -4.10 1.46
C ARG A 250 -11.05 -4.61 0.21
N PHE A 251 -9.89 -4.04 -0.12
CA PHE A 251 -9.12 -4.47 -1.29
C PHE A 251 -8.74 -5.94 -1.21
N LYS A 252 -8.25 -6.39 -0.04
CA LYS A 252 -7.88 -7.78 0.16
C LYS A 252 -9.09 -8.70 0.23
N ALA A 253 -10.16 -8.26 0.89
CA ALA A 253 -11.40 -9.01 0.94
C ALA A 253 -11.95 -9.33 -0.45
N GLU A 254 -12.00 -8.33 -1.35
CA GLU A 254 -12.53 -8.49 -2.71
C GLU A 254 -11.73 -9.49 -3.57
N GLN A 255 -10.49 -9.85 -3.19
CA GLN A 255 -9.73 -10.91 -3.85
C GLN A 255 -10.30 -12.32 -3.61
N PHE A 256 -11.16 -12.48 -2.60
CA PHE A 256 -11.76 -13.76 -2.23
C PHE A 256 -13.23 -13.89 -2.66
N ILE A 257 -13.76 -12.91 -3.40
CA ILE A 257 -15.07 -13.03 -4.07
C ILE A 257 -14.86 -13.72 -5.42
N GLU A 258 -15.72 -14.70 -5.73
CA GLU A 258 -15.88 -15.25 -7.09
C GLU A 258 -16.94 -14.49 -7.88
#